data_AF-A0A1V4XKD8-F1
#
_entry.id   AF-A0A1V4XKD8-F1
#
_cell.length_a   1.000
_cell.length_b   1.000
_cell.length_c   1.000
_cell.angle_alpha   90.00
_cell.angle_beta   90.00
_cell.angle_gamma   90.00
#
_symmetry.space_group_name_H-M   'P 1'
#
loop_
_entity.id
_entity.type
_entity.pdbx_description
1 polymer ?
#
loop_
_entity_poly.entity_id
_entity_poly.type
_entity_poly.pdbx_seq_one_letter_code
_entity_poly.pdbx_strand_id
1 'polypeptide(L)'
;MNGYPDVMTKEESAIMKKAAQDARKLKNRLARSAAPIDKTVFNRMKMDRREKIFSAGLSKDLLLLEDLIKTANTYYQALKKLIDEKDTTHELITAHALDLQKITDPVLKTPILDSCMDPDRDKKLWELAYEGHFYGKIDERRYGNFWPRVLDGPSLYLLDRINDIDETAFSNFARYYSQALQNPTDLKILGRAVHYLQDLTAPHHVGNMAIFFEIITDDNETHFLFEKYARSYVLNNGPALGAAAVARYQRLKAGFDPNKPEELAKTVFNEALANVPKVMGIDLNAWDEAICNAIPLAIGATAVVLEPWKTSI
;
A
#
# COMPACT_ATOMS: atom_id res chain seq x y z
N MET A 1 21.85 5.90 16.80
CA MET A 1 20.38 6.00 16.66
C MET A 1 19.80 5.76 18.04
N ASN A 2 19.26 6.81 18.66
CA ASN A 2 18.46 6.70 19.88
C ASN A 2 17.18 5.94 19.51
N GLY A 3 16.75 5.02 20.38
CA GLY A 3 15.69 4.06 20.10
C GLY A 3 14.36 4.70 19.71
N TYR A 4 13.52 3.90 19.06
CA TYR A 4 12.15 4.19 18.71
C TYR A 4 11.36 4.51 20.00
N PRO A 5 11.03 5.79 20.29
CA PRO A 5 10.40 6.15 21.55
C PRO A 5 9.00 5.54 21.61
N ASP A 6 8.74 4.68 22.59
CA ASP A 6 7.44 4.09 23.00
C ASP A 6 6.51 3.43 21.96
N VAL A 7 6.84 3.48 20.65
CA VAL A 7 6.05 2.88 19.56
C VAL A 7 6.35 1.38 19.41
N MET A 8 7.56 0.95 19.75
CA MET A 8 8.00 -0.44 19.60
C MET A 8 8.42 -1.10 20.90
N THR A 9 8.08 -2.37 20.99
CA THR A 9 8.65 -3.30 21.95
C THR A 9 10.14 -3.54 21.65
N LYS A 10 10.85 -4.12 22.62
CA LYS A 10 12.26 -4.53 22.45
C LYS A 10 12.42 -5.59 21.36
N GLU A 11 11.44 -6.49 21.22
CA GLU A 11 11.47 -7.57 20.21
C GLU A 11 11.32 -7.01 18.80
N GLU A 12 10.32 -6.15 18.56
CA GLU A 12 10.11 -5.49 17.26
C GLU A 12 11.34 -4.64 16.88
N SER A 13 11.91 -3.90 17.84
CA SER A 13 13.12 -3.11 17.62
C SER A 13 14.30 -3.98 17.17
N ALA A 14 14.44 -5.19 17.73
CA ALA A 14 15.50 -6.12 17.34
C ALA A 14 15.29 -6.67 15.92
N ILE A 15 14.04 -7.00 15.57
CA ILE A 15 13.66 -7.45 14.22
C ILE A 15 13.95 -6.35 13.20
N MET A 16 13.47 -5.13 13.42
CA MET A 16 13.68 -3.99 12.52
C MET A 16 15.18 -3.67 12.33
N LYS A 17 15.97 -3.69 13.40
CA LYS A 17 17.42 -3.46 13.31
C LYS A 17 18.11 -4.53 12.47
N LYS A 18 17.70 -5.80 12.58
CA LYS A 18 18.25 -6.89 11.77
C LYS A 18 17.79 -6.80 10.31
N ALA A 19 16.54 -6.43 10.08
CA ALA A 19 15.98 -6.16 8.75
C ALA A 19 16.78 -5.07 8.03
N ALA A 20 17.05 -3.95 8.69
CA ALA A 20 17.83 -2.86 8.15
C ALA A 20 19.26 -3.27 7.78
N GLN A 21 19.92 -4.07 8.63
CA GLN A 21 21.26 -4.58 8.34
C GLN A 21 21.28 -5.46 7.09
N ASP A 22 20.29 -6.33 6.92
CA ASP A 22 20.23 -7.24 5.77
C ASP A 22 19.76 -6.53 4.49
N ALA A 23 18.81 -5.60 4.59
CA ALA A 23 18.40 -4.75 3.48
C ALA A 23 19.58 -3.94 2.94
N ARG A 24 20.41 -3.34 3.82
CA ARG A 24 21.63 -2.62 3.41
C ARG A 24 22.66 -3.54 2.74
N LYS A 25 22.80 -4.80 3.19
CA LYS A 25 23.66 -5.79 2.50
C LYS A 25 23.12 -6.13 1.10
N LEU A 26 21.80 -6.29 0.97
CA LEU A 26 21.15 -6.57 -0.32
C LEU A 26 21.22 -5.37 -1.27
N LYS A 27 21.02 -4.14 -0.78
CA LYS A 27 21.25 -2.89 -1.52
C LYS A 27 22.66 -2.84 -2.10
N ASN A 28 23.67 -3.18 -1.30
CA ASN A 28 25.06 -3.25 -1.76
C ASN A 28 25.31 -4.34 -2.82
N ARG A 29 24.55 -5.45 -2.79
CA ARG A 29 24.62 -6.50 -3.82
C ARG A 29 23.95 -6.05 -5.12
N LEU A 30 22.78 -5.41 -5.03
CA LEU A 30 22.07 -4.80 -6.18
C LEU A 30 22.93 -3.73 -6.87
N ALA A 31 23.64 -2.89 -6.12
CA ALA A 31 24.56 -1.91 -6.71
C ALA A 31 25.75 -2.54 -7.46
N ARG A 32 26.05 -3.82 -7.21
CA ARG A 32 27.16 -4.57 -7.83
C ARG A 32 26.71 -5.48 -8.97
N SER A 33 25.39 -5.68 -9.18
CA SER A 33 24.91 -6.36 -10.39
C SER A 33 25.16 -5.50 -11.63
N ALA A 34 25.11 -6.12 -12.82
CA ALA A 34 25.41 -5.44 -14.07
C ALA A 34 24.61 -4.13 -14.23
N ALA A 35 25.15 -3.18 -15.01
CA ALA A 35 24.56 -1.87 -15.16
C ALA A 35 23.04 -1.96 -15.49
N PRO A 36 22.19 -1.17 -14.80
CA PRO A 36 20.77 -1.06 -15.09
C PRO A 36 20.49 -0.91 -16.58
N ILE A 37 19.62 -1.76 -17.12
CA ILE A 37 19.05 -1.55 -18.45
C ILE A 37 17.58 -1.18 -18.24
N ASP A 38 17.13 -0.03 -18.72
CA ASP A 38 15.71 0.33 -18.63
C ASP A 38 14.80 -0.75 -19.27
N LYS A 39 13.67 -1.10 -18.62
CA LYS A 39 12.71 -2.13 -19.10
C LYS A 39 12.25 -1.85 -20.53
N THR A 40 11.98 -0.59 -20.86
CA THR A 40 11.53 -0.17 -22.20
C THR A 40 12.65 -0.36 -23.22
N VAL A 41 13.88 0.04 -22.87
CA VAL A 41 15.06 -0.17 -23.70
C VAL A 41 15.32 -1.66 -23.91
N PHE A 42 15.26 -2.47 -22.84
CA PHE A 42 15.40 -3.92 -22.90
C PHE A 42 14.35 -4.54 -23.83
N ASN A 43 13.08 -4.19 -23.66
CA ASN A 43 11.98 -4.70 -24.49
C ASN A 43 12.09 -4.31 -25.97
N ARG A 44 12.76 -3.19 -26.28
CA ARG A 44 13.05 -2.75 -27.66
C ARG A 44 14.29 -3.43 -28.26
N MET A 45 15.07 -4.19 -27.49
CA MET A 45 16.22 -4.92 -28.02
C MET A 45 15.78 -6.12 -28.85
N LYS A 46 16.60 -6.46 -29.86
CA LYS A 46 16.45 -7.71 -30.61
C LYS A 46 16.49 -8.91 -29.65
N MET A 47 15.73 -9.96 -29.98
CA MET A 47 15.50 -11.10 -29.10
C MET A 47 16.80 -11.85 -28.74
N ASP A 48 17.68 -12.04 -29.71
CA ASP A 48 19.04 -12.61 -29.56
C ASP A 48 19.89 -11.83 -28.53
N ARG A 49 19.81 -10.50 -28.56
CA ARG A 49 20.51 -9.64 -27.60
C ARG A 49 19.91 -9.72 -26.20
N ARG A 50 18.57 -9.79 -26.09
CA ARG A 50 17.88 -10.00 -24.82
C ARG A 50 18.28 -11.35 -24.21
N GLU A 51 18.22 -12.43 -24.98
CA GLU A 51 18.61 -13.77 -24.53
C GLU A 51 20.07 -13.85 -24.08
N LYS A 52 20.98 -13.17 -24.76
CA LYS A 52 22.39 -13.12 -24.36
C LYS A 52 22.60 -12.38 -23.03
N ILE A 53 21.94 -11.23 -22.85
CA ILE A 53 21.97 -10.47 -21.59
C ILE A 53 21.35 -11.29 -20.47
N PHE A 54 20.19 -11.88 -20.74
CA PHE A 54 19.46 -12.73 -19.81
C PHE A 54 20.33 -13.91 -19.38
N SER A 55 20.84 -14.71 -20.32
CA SER A 55 21.65 -15.91 -20.03
C SER A 55 22.94 -15.60 -19.27
N ALA A 56 23.52 -14.41 -19.43
CA ALA A 56 24.74 -14.02 -18.73
C ALA A 56 24.52 -13.63 -17.25
N GLY A 57 23.33 -13.16 -16.90
CA GLY A 57 22.97 -12.66 -15.55
C GLY A 57 21.97 -13.53 -14.79
N LEU A 58 21.20 -14.37 -15.50
CA LEU A 58 19.97 -14.99 -15.01
C LEU A 58 20.11 -15.72 -13.68
N SER A 59 21.15 -16.54 -13.51
CA SER A 59 21.33 -17.31 -12.27
C SER A 59 21.65 -16.41 -11.07
N LYS A 60 22.38 -15.31 -11.28
CA LYS A 60 22.71 -14.36 -10.21
C LYS A 60 21.52 -13.47 -9.86
N ASP A 61 20.79 -13.01 -10.88
CA ASP A 61 19.61 -12.17 -10.73
C ASP A 61 18.45 -12.94 -10.08
N LEU A 62 18.26 -14.22 -10.45
CA LEU A 62 17.30 -15.12 -9.80
C LEU A 62 17.62 -15.33 -8.32
N LEU A 63 18.87 -15.66 -7.99
CA LEU A 63 19.28 -15.87 -6.59
C LEU A 63 19.13 -14.57 -5.77
N LEU A 64 19.42 -13.42 -6.38
CA LEU A 64 19.25 -12.13 -5.71
C LEU A 64 17.77 -11.79 -5.49
N LEU A 65 16.91 -12.05 -6.48
CA LEU A 65 15.47 -11.87 -6.38
C LEU A 65 14.87 -12.80 -5.31
N GLU A 66 15.27 -14.08 -5.31
CA GLU A 66 14.86 -15.05 -4.29
C GLU A 66 15.30 -14.60 -2.89
N ASP A 67 16.57 -14.21 -2.70
CA ASP A 67 17.08 -13.71 -1.44
C ASP A 67 16.30 -12.47 -0.96
N LEU A 68 16.02 -11.54 -1.88
CA LEU A 68 15.29 -10.31 -1.59
C LEU A 68 13.88 -10.61 -1.08
N ILE A 69 13.11 -11.41 -1.82
CA ILE A 69 11.73 -11.78 -1.47
C ILE A 69 11.72 -12.59 -0.17
N LYS A 70 12.58 -13.60 -0.05
CA LYS A 70 12.64 -14.45 1.14
C LYS A 70 12.98 -13.64 2.39
N THR A 71 13.92 -12.70 2.28
CA THR A 71 14.34 -11.84 3.38
C THR A 71 13.23 -10.89 3.78
N ALA A 72 12.62 -10.18 2.82
CA ALA A 72 11.48 -9.30 3.06
C ALA A 72 10.33 -10.06 3.75
N ASN A 73 9.97 -11.24 3.23
CA ASN A 73 8.92 -12.09 3.79
C ASN A 73 9.21 -12.56 5.21
N THR A 74 10.46 -12.92 5.50
CA THR A 74 10.88 -13.34 6.84
C THR A 74 10.61 -12.22 7.85
N TYR A 75 10.96 -10.98 7.51
CA TYR A 75 10.75 -9.84 8.40
C TYR A 75 9.29 -9.44 8.50
N TYR A 76 8.57 -9.37 7.39
CA TYR A 76 7.14 -9.08 7.40
C TYR A 76 6.37 -10.08 8.29
N GLN A 77 6.67 -11.38 8.21
CA GLN A 77 6.03 -12.38 9.06
C GLN A 77 6.40 -12.28 10.53
N ALA A 78 7.67 -12.01 10.82
CA ALA A 78 8.11 -11.81 12.19
C ALA A 78 7.38 -10.63 12.83
N LEU A 79 7.16 -9.56 12.07
CA LEU A 79 6.47 -8.36 12.51
C LEU A 79 4.94 -8.54 12.59
N LYS A 80 4.30 -9.11 11.55
CA LYS A 80 2.85 -9.37 11.51
C LYS A 80 2.38 -10.24 12.67
N LYS A 81 3.14 -11.29 13.00
CA LYS A 81 2.84 -12.17 14.14
C LYS A 81 2.74 -11.43 15.48
N LEU A 82 3.44 -10.31 15.62
CA LEU A 82 3.44 -9.50 16.84
C LEU A 82 2.33 -8.45 16.87
N ILE A 83 1.68 -8.20 15.72
CA ILE A 83 0.76 -7.07 15.50
C ILE A 83 -0.69 -7.50 15.25
N ASP A 84 -0.95 -8.76 14.90
CA ASP A 84 -2.31 -9.30 14.72
C ASP A 84 -3.13 -9.22 16.04
N GLU A 85 -3.66 -8.03 16.29
CA GLU A 85 -4.60 -7.65 17.34
C GLU A 85 -5.98 -7.42 16.71
N LYS A 86 -7.01 -7.26 17.55
CA LYS A 86 -8.37 -6.93 17.09
C LYS A 86 -8.40 -5.52 16.48
N ASP A 87 -9.18 -5.36 15.42
CA ASP A 87 -9.49 -4.10 14.70
C ASP A 87 -8.28 -3.43 14.03
N THR A 88 -8.11 -3.71 12.75
CA THR A 88 -7.13 -3.07 11.86
C THR A 88 -7.55 -1.65 11.47
N THR A 89 -6.61 -0.84 10.99
CA THR A 89 -6.88 0.52 10.54
C THR A 89 -7.94 0.56 9.42
N HIS A 90 -7.91 -0.39 8.48
CA HIS A 90 -8.92 -0.51 7.42
C HIS A 90 -10.32 -0.83 7.96
N GLU A 91 -10.43 -1.77 8.90
CA GLU A 91 -11.70 -2.11 9.56
C GLU A 91 -12.27 -0.88 10.28
N LEU A 92 -11.43 -0.13 11.01
CA LEU A 92 -11.83 1.10 11.72
C LEU A 92 -12.28 2.20 10.75
N ILE A 93 -11.53 2.46 9.67
CA ILE A 93 -11.91 3.45 8.65
C ILE A 93 -13.25 3.06 8.02
N THR A 94 -13.40 1.78 7.65
CA THR A 94 -14.60 1.25 7.00
C THR A 94 -15.82 1.34 7.93
N ALA A 95 -15.65 1.02 9.21
CA ALA A 95 -16.72 1.15 10.21
C ALA A 95 -17.20 2.61 10.34
N HIS A 96 -16.26 3.57 10.46
CA HIS A 96 -16.60 4.98 10.49
C HIS A 96 -17.30 5.47 9.21
N ALA A 97 -16.88 4.98 8.04
CA ALA A 97 -17.48 5.35 6.76
C ALA A 97 -18.92 4.80 6.63
N LEU A 98 -19.17 3.57 7.06
CA LEU A 98 -20.50 2.96 7.10
C LEU A 98 -21.43 3.73 8.04
N ASP A 99 -20.93 4.11 9.23
CA ASP A 99 -21.68 4.90 10.20
C ASP A 99 -22.00 6.29 9.64
N LEU A 100 -21.06 6.94 8.94
CA LEU A 100 -21.28 8.21 8.26
C LEU A 100 -22.35 8.11 7.15
N GLN A 101 -22.39 6.99 6.43
CA GLN A 101 -23.45 6.71 5.47
C GLN A 101 -24.78 6.28 6.10
N LYS A 102 -24.79 6.00 7.42
CA LYS A 102 -25.91 5.41 8.16
C LYS A 102 -26.30 4.02 7.67
N ILE A 103 -25.32 3.23 7.21
CA ILE A 103 -25.51 1.83 6.82
C ILE A 103 -25.44 0.98 8.08
N THR A 104 -26.60 0.62 8.62
CA THR A 104 -26.72 -0.16 9.86
C THR A 104 -27.18 -1.60 9.65
N ASP A 105 -27.68 -1.93 8.46
CA ASP A 105 -28.12 -3.29 8.14
C ASP A 105 -26.92 -4.26 8.15
N PRO A 106 -26.92 -5.29 9.02
CA PRO A 106 -25.85 -6.29 9.05
C PRO A 106 -25.61 -7.00 7.72
N VAL A 107 -26.64 -7.16 6.87
CA VAL A 107 -26.52 -7.80 5.55
C VAL A 107 -25.60 -6.99 4.63
N LEU A 108 -25.62 -5.66 4.76
CA LEU A 108 -24.72 -4.76 4.04
C LEU A 108 -23.39 -4.58 4.77
N LYS A 109 -23.46 -4.31 6.08
CA LYS A 109 -22.34 -3.86 6.90
C LYS A 109 -21.28 -4.96 7.09
N THR A 110 -21.70 -6.17 7.46
CA THR A 110 -20.77 -7.24 7.84
C THR A 110 -19.89 -7.69 6.66
N PRO A 111 -20.43 -8.00 5.46
CA PRO A 111 -19.59 -8.45 4.36
C PRO A 111 -18.55 -7.42 3.92
N ILE A 112 -18.89 -6.12 3.92
CA ILE A 112 -17.97 -5.04 3.56
C ILE A 112 -16.84 -4.93 4.60
N LEU A 113 -17.19 -4.95 5.89
CA LEU A 113 -16.20 -4.92 6.98
C LEU A 113 -15.27 -6.12 6.96
N ASP A 114 -15.81 -7.33 6.81
CA ASP A 114 -15.02 -8.55 6.85
C ASP A 114 -14.04 -8.63 5.67
N SER A 115 -14.50 -8.20 4.48
CA SER A 115 -13.73 -8.33 3.24
C SER A 115 -12.81 -7.14 2.93
N CYS A 116 -12.91 -6.03 3.66
CA CYS A 116 -11.95 -4.93 3.52
C CYS A 116 -10.53 -5.29 3.95
N MET A 117 -10.35 -6.46 4.58
CA MET A 117 -9.05 -7.03 4.94
C MET A 117 -8.64 -8.21 4.08
N ASP A 118 -9.50 -8.67 3.16
CA ASP A 118 -9.15 -9.78 2.26
C ASP A 118 -7.83 -9.53 1.52
N PRO A 119 -7.54 -8.32 0.98
CA PRO A 119 -6.28 -8.07 0.27
C PRO A 119 -5.04 -8.42 1.11
N ASP A 120 -5.04 -8.09 2.40
CA ASP A 120 -3.92 -8.35 3.32
C ASP A 120 -3.92 -9.76 3.95
N ARG A 121 -5.08 -10.45 3.97
CA ARG A 121 -5.31 -11.70 4.73
C ARG A 121 -5.41 -12.95 3.86
N ASP A 122 -6.03 -12.88 2.68
CA ASP A 122 -6.40 -14.06 1.88
C ASP A 122 -5.24 -14.69 1.10
N LYS A 123 -4.04 -14.12 1.17
CA LYS A 123 -2.96 -14.42 0.22
C LYS A 123 -1.74 -15.08 0.83
N LYS A 124 -1.08 -15.88 0.00
CA LYS A 124 0.19 -16.51 0.37
C LYS A 124 1.28 -15.46 0.26
N LEU A 125 2.16 -15.39 1.25
CA LEU A 125 3.28 -14.46 1.36
C LEU A 125 4.16 -14.17 0.15
N TRP A 126 4.23 -15.05 -0.84
CA TRP A 126 4.94 -14.71 -2.08
C TRP A 126 4.20 -13.58 -2.83
N GLU A 127 2.88 -13.49 -2.70
CA GLU A 127 1.98 -12.47 -3.27
C GLU A 127 2.04 -11.13 -2.51
N LEU A 128 2.46 -11.14 -1.24
CA LEU A 128 2.61 -9.96 -0.39
C LEU A 128 3.73 -9.01 -0.82
N ALA A 129 4.74 -9.54 -1.52
CA ALA A 129 5.76 -8.70 -2.12
C ALA A 129 5.23 -7.98 -3.37
N TYR A 130 4.07 -8.37 -3.93
CA TYR A 130 3.65 -8.11 -5.30
C TYR A 130 2.46 -7.17 -5.44
N GLU A 131 2.17 -6.43 -4.39
CA GLU A 131 0.84 -6.52 -3.84
C GLU A 131 -0.16 -5.52 -4.45
N GLY A 132 0.26 -4.66 -5.38
CA GLY A 132 -0.66 -3.68 -5.95
C GLY A 132 -1.37 -2.81 -4.89
N HIS A 133 -0.82 -2.67 -3.68
CA HIS A 133 -1.27 -1.73 -2.64
C HIS A 133 -0.58 -0.36 -2.77
N PHE A 134 0.41 -0.27 -3.67
CA PHE A 134 1.23 0.91 -3.85
C PHE A 134 0.87 1.60 -5.17
N TYR A 135 0.87 2.92 -5.13
CA TYR A 135 0.80 3.75 -6.33
C TYR A 135 1.52 5.06 -6.03
N GLY A 136 2.77 5.16 -6.43
CA GLY A 136 3.61 6.30 -6.12
C GLY A 136 4.59 6.61 -7.24
N LYS A 137 5.45 7.60 -7.01
CA LYS A 137 6.48 7.98 -7.98
C LYS A 137 7.46 6.82 -8.16
N ILE A 138 7.71 6.42 -9.40
CA ILE A 138 8.74 5.43 -9.77
C ILE A 138 10.02 6.16 -10.18
N ASP A 139 9.86 7.18 -11.02
CA ASP A 139 10.93 8.04 -11.54
C ASP A 139 10.41 9.46 -11.75
N GLU A 140 11.21 10.36 -12.32
CA GLU A 140 10.83 11.76 -12.54
C GLU A 140 9.53 11.96 -13.34
N ARG A 141 9.13 10.98 -14.16
CA ARG A 141 8.07 11.13 -15.15
C ARG A 141 6.91 10.15 -14.97
N ARG A 142 7.05 9.14 -14.11
CA ARG A 142 6.10 8.03 -14.02
C ARG A 142 5.68 7.71 -12.59
N TYR A 143 4.42 7.29 -12.47
CA TYR A 143 3.83 6.72 -11.29
C TYR A 143 3.47 5.25 -11.54
N GLY A 144 3.49 4.43 -10.49
CA GLY A 144 3.13 3.03 -10.52
C GLY A 144 3.52 2.33 -9.22
N ASN A 145 3.64 1.00 -9.26
CA ASN A 145 4.01 0.20 -8.10
C ASN A 145 5.48 0.44 -7.68
N PHE A 146 5.90 -0.01 -6.51
CA PHE A 146 7.23 0.25 -5.94
C PHE A 146 8.36 -0.57 -6.59
N TRP A 147 8.05 -1.72 -7.20
CA TRP A 147 9.06 -2.65 -7.75
C TRP A 147 10.08 -2.02 -8.70
N PRO A 148 9.68 -1.16 -9.66
CA PRO A 148 10.62 -0.50 -10.55
C PRO A 148 11.57 0.49 -9.85
N ARG A 149 11.36 0.81 -8.56
CA ARG A 149 12.33 1.54 -7.73
C ARG A 149 13.41 0.62 -7.14
N VAL A 150 13.10 -0.65 -6.95
CA VAL A 150 13.97 -1.65 -6.31
C VAL A 150 14.79 -2.42 -7.35
N LEU A 151 14.17 -2.76 -8.47
CA LEU A 151 14.73 -3.58 -9.54
C LEU A 151 14.60 -2.87 -10.89
N ASP A 152 15.52 -3.18 -11.79
CA ASP A 152 15.47 -2.75 -13.18
C ASP A 152 15.80 -3.90 -14.15
N GLY A 153 15.71 -3.62 -15.44
CA GLY A 153 16.21 -4.47 -16.50
C GLY A 153 15.74 -5.92 -16.47
N PRO A 154 16.67 -6.89 -16.63
CA PRO A 154 16.34 -8.32 -16.67
C PRO A 154 15.61 -8.82 -15.43
N SER A 155 15.98 -8.35 -14.24
CA SER A 155 15.37 -8.76 -12.97
C SER A 155 13.93 -8.27 -12.85
N LEU A 156 13.67 -7.02 -13.20
CA LEU A 156 12.31 -6.47 -13.24
C LEU A 156 11.45 -7.13 -14.33
N TYR A 157 12.04 -7.42 -15.50
CA TYR A 157 11.37 -8.16 -16.56
C TYR A 157 11.01 -9.60 -16.15
N LEU A 158 11.91 -10.29 -15.46
CA LEU A 158 11.62 -11.62 -14.93
C LEU A 158 10.49 -11.56 -13.91
N LEU A 159 10.50 -10.55 -13.03
CA LEU A 159 9.45 -10.33 -12.07
C LEU A 159 8.09 -10.13 -12.74
N ASP A 160 8.04 -9.31 -13.79
CA ASP A 160 6.87 -9.05 -14.63
C ASP A 160 6.29 -10.32 -15.31
N ARG A 161 7.08 -11.39 -15.43
CA ARG A 161 6.63 -12.68 -16.01
C ARG A 161 5.97 -13.60 -15.00
N ILE A 162 6.27 -13.42 -13.71
CA ILE A 162 5.70 -14.20 -12.62
C ILE A 162 4.62 -13.44 -11.86
N ASN A 163 4.58 -12.11 -12.03
CA ASN A 163 3.63 -11.23 -11.37
C ASN A 163 3.34 -9.98 -12.23
N ASP A 164 2.14 -9.42 -12.11
CA ASP A 164 1.81 -8.12 -12.72
C ASP A 164 2.44 -6.98 -11.90
N ILE A 165 3.60 -6.49 -12.32
CA ILE A 165 4.28 -5.38 -11.64
C ILE A 165 3.62 -4.02 -11.92
N ASP A 166 2.70 -3.96 -12.88
CA ASP A 166 1.93 -2.77 -13.23
C ASP A 166 0.58 -2.73 -12.47
N GLU A 167 0.25 -3.77 -11.68
CA GLU A 167 -0.85 -3.77 -10.71
C GLU A 167 -0.56 -2.77 -9.57
N THR A 168 -1.53 -1.91 -9.23
CA THR A 168 -1.37 -0.78 -8.28
C THR A 168 -2.64 -0.58 -7.48
N ALA A 169 -2.57 0.17 -6.37
CA ALA A 169 -3.76 0.46 -5.56
C ALA A 169 -4.79 1.23 -6.39
N PHE A 170 -4.31 2.09 -7.28
CA PHE A 170 -5.13 2.82 -8.22
C PHE A 170 -5.90 1.90 -9.17
N SER A 171 -5.20 1.03 -9.90
CA SER A 171 -5.84 0.13 -10.87
C SER A 171 -6.73 -0.90 -10.20
N ASN A 172 -6.37 -1.37 -9.00
CA ASN A 172 -7.17 -2.30 -8.22
C ASN A 172 -8.45 -1.68 -7.68
N PHE A 173 -8.39 -0.48 -7.11
CA PHE A 173 -9.59 0.24 -6.70
C PHE A 173 -10.56 0.41 -7.88
N ALA A 174 -10.08 0.96 -9.01
CA ALA A 174 -10.92 1.19 -10.19
C ALA A 174 -11.57 -0.10 -10.71
N ARG A 175 -10.79 -1.18 -10.79
CA ARG A 175 -11.24 -2.51 -11.23
C ARG A 175 -12.30 -3.09 -10.29
N TYR A 176 -11.99 -3.22 -8.99
CA TYR A 176 -12.92 -3.82 -8.04
C TYR A 176 -14.17 -2.96 -7.84
N TYR A 177 -14.05 -1.62 -7.82
CA TYR A 177 -15.22 -0.76 -7.71
C TYR A 177 -16.17 -0.91 -8.91
N SER A 178 -15.63 -0.92 -10.12
CA SER A 178 -16.42 -1.14 -11.34
C SER A 178 -17.10 -2.51 -11.34
N GLN A 179 -16.41 -3.54 -10.86
CA GLN A 179 -16.99 -4.89 -10.69
C GLN A 179 -18.12 -4.90 -9.65
N ALA A 180 -17.95 -4.18 -8.52
CA ALA A 180 -18.98 -4.07 -7.50
C ALA A 180 -20.24 -3.37 -8.04
N LEU A 181 -20.10 -2.32 -8.85
CA LEU A 181 -21.26 -1.66 -9.49
C LEU A 181 -22.02 -2.59 -10.45
N GLN A 182 -21.31 -3.48 -11.14
CA GLN A 182 -21.92 -4.46 -12.05
C GLN A 182 -22.59 -5.62 -11.30
N ASN A 183 -22.12 -5.93 -10.09
CA ASN A 183 -22.65 -6.98 -9.23
C ASN A 183 -22.91 -6.46 -7.82
N PRO A 184 -23.92 -5.58 -7.62
CA PRO A 184 -24.11 -4.83 -6.38
C PRO A 184 -24.46 -5.70 -5.16
N THR A 185 -24.85 -6.96 -5.37
CA THR A 185 -25.11 -7.92 -4.30
C THR A 185 -23.84 -8.61 -3.78
N ASP A 186 -22.74 -8.59 -4.53
CA ASP A 186 -21.44 -9.10 -4.09
C ASP A 186 -20.64 -8.02 -3.35
N LEU A 187 -21.00 -7.85 -2.09
CA LEU A 187 -20.40 -6.86 -1.20
C LEU A 187 -18.94 -7.14 -0.85
N LYS A 188 -18.43 -8.34 -1.13
CA LYS A 188 -17.02 -8.66 -0.91
C LYS A 188 -16.11 -7.90 -1.87
N ILE A 189 -16.56 -7.77 -3.12
CA ILE A 189 -15.85 -6.98 -4.13
C ILE A 189 -15.77 -5.52 -3.70
N LEU A 190 -16.85 -4.99 -3.12
CA LEU A 190 -16.88 -3.62 -2.58
C LEU A 190 -15.92 -3.46 -1.40
N GLY A 191 -15.87 -4.42 -0.47
CA GLY A 191 -14.89 -4.44 0.62
C GLY A 191 -13.44 -4.37 0.12
N ARG A 192 -13.09 -5.16 -0.90
CA ARG A 192 -11.77 -5.08 -1.54
C ARG A 192 -11.53 -3.75 -2.24
N ALA A 193 -12.54 -3.17 -2.88
CA ALA A 193 -12.40 -1.85 -3.50
C ALA A 193 -12.09 -0.77 -2.45
N VAL A 194 -12.81 -0.75 -1.32
CA VAL A 194 -12.57 0.26 -0.28
C VAL A 194 -11.17 0.12 0.34
N HIS A 195 -10.64 -1.09 0.45
CA HIS A 195 -9.26 -1.33 0.89
C HIS A 195 -8.25 -0.57 0.02
N TYR A 196 -8.23 -0.82 -1.29
CA TYR A 196 -7.26 -0.17 -2.18
C TYR A 196 -7.46 1.35 -2.27
N LEU A 197 -8.70 1.85 -2.10
CA LEU A 197 -8.93 3.29 -1.98
C LEU A 197 -8.30 3.87 -0.70
N GLN A 198 -8.37 3.12 0.41
CA GLN A 198 -7.76 3.51 1.68
C GLN A 198 -6.23 3.51 1.58
N ASP A 199 -5.63 2.57 0.86
CA ASP A 199 -4.19 2.59 0.57
C ASP A 199 -3.75 3.87 -0.15
N LEU A 200 -4.57 4.37 -1.09
CA LEU A 200 -4.29 5.65 -1.76
C LEU A 200 -4.34 6.87 -0.84
N THR A 201 -4.74 6.70 0.41
CA THR A 201 -4.74 7.75 1.44
C THR A 201 -3.50 7.66 2.35
N ALA A 202 -2.88 6.48 2.41
CA ALA A 202 -1.76 6.20 3.28
C ALA A 202 -0.45 6.75 2.67
N PRO A 203 0.29 7.62 3.37
CA PRO A 203 1.46 8.30 2.81
C PRO A 203 2.58 7.32 2.39
N HIS A 204 2.77 6.19 3.08
CA HIS A 204 3.75 5.17 2.66
C HIS A 204 3.36 4.46 1.37
N HIS A 205 2.08 4.23 1.13
CA HIS A 205 1.58 3.58 -0.07
C HIS A 205 1.70 4.49 -1.29
N VAL A 206 1.30 5.76 -1.16
CA VAL A 206 1.44 6.76 -2.24
C VAL A 206 2.87 7.26 -2.43
N GLY A 207 3.72 7.06 -1.43
CA GLY A 207 5.16 7.32 -1.49
C GLY A 207 5.99 6.15 -2.07
N ASN A 208 5.36 5.01 -2.40
CA ASN A 208 6.07 3.77 -2.78
C ASN A 208 7.11 3.33 -1.74
N MET A 209 6.83 3.51 -0.45
CA MET A 209 7.76 3.20 0.65
C MET A 209 7.42 1.84 1.27
N ALA A 210 7.44 0.76 0.50
CA ALA A 210 7.06 -0.57 1.00
C ALA A 210 7.99 -1.05 2.14
N ILE A 211 7.43 -1.73 3.15
CA ILE A 211 8.19 -2.28 4.29
C ILE A 211 9.40 -3.06 3.76
N PHE A 212 10.56 -2.92 4.42
CA PHE A 212 11.85 -3.49 4.03
C PHE A 212 12.47 -2.87 2.76
N PHE A 213 11.69 -2.62 1.71
CA PHE A 213 12.15 -2.05 0.44
C PHE A 213 12.41 -0.54 0.51
N GLU A 214 11.73 0.19 1.40
CA GLU A 214 12.02 1.61 1.70
C GLU A 214 13.48 1.81 2.17
N ILE A 215 14.07 0.81 2.82
CA ILE A 215 15.47 0.86 3.26
C ILE A 215 16.40 0.79 2.04
N ILE A 216 16.03 0.00 1.03
CA ILE A 216 16.80 -0.15 -0.20
C ILE A 216 16.73 1.13 -1.02
N THR A 217 15.54 1.70 -1.14
CA THR A 217 15.23 2.79 -2.09
C THR A 217 15.42 4.19 -1.49
N ASP A 218 15.07 4.38 -0.23
CA ASP A 218 15.01 5.69 0.43
C ASP A 218 15.91 5.81 1.68
N ASP A 219 16.52 4.70 2.13
CA ASP A 219 17.27 4.62 3.41
C ASP A 219 16.42 4.98 4.65
N ASN A 220 15.09 4.82 4.54
CA ASN A 220 14.11 5.05 5.61
C ASN A 220 13.66 3.72 6.25
N GLU A 221 13.22 3.78 7.51
CA GLU A 221 12.78 2.61 8.31
C GLU A 221 11.49 2.98 9.07
N THR A 222 10.47 3.45 8.35
CA THR A 222 9.33 4.19 8.94
C THR A 222 7.97 3.55 8.74
N HIS A 223 7.77 2.78 7.66
CA HIS A 223 6.45 2.29 7.25
C HIS A 223 5.75 1.54 8.37
N PHE A 224 6.37 0.46 8.83
CA PHE A 224 5.82 -0.40 9.88
C PHE A 224 5.48 0.37 11.18
N LEU A 225 6.36 1.30 11.55
CA LEU A 225 6.23 2.09 12.78
C LEU A 225 5.08 3.07 12.70
N PHE A 226 4.99 3.75 11.56
CA PHE A 226 3.95 4.71 11.30
C PHE A 226 2.58 4.04 11.30
N GLU A 227 2.43 2.90 10.61
CA GLU A 227 1.15 2.19 10.59
C GLU A 227 0.73 1.67 11.95
N LYS A 228 1.68 1.12 12.73
CA LYS A 228 1.43 0.72 14.11
C LYS A 228 0.98 1.90 14.97
N TYR A 229 1.69 3.04 14.86
CA TYR A 229 1.36 4.26 15.58
C TYR A 229 -0.01 4.81 15.16
N ALA A 230 -0.28 4.84 13.85
CA ALA A 230 -1.56 5.27 13.28
C ALA A 230 -2.72 4.43 13.79
N ARG A 231 -2.58 3.10 13.89
CA ARG A 231 -3.61 2.24 14.47
C ARG A 231 -3.95 2.66 15.91
N SER A 232 -2.94 2.81 16.77
CA SER A 232 -3.16 3.27 18.16
C SER A 232 -3.77 4.67 18.20
N TYR A 233 -3.36 5.56 17.30
CA TYR A 233 -3.92 6.91 17.20
C TYR A 233 -5.41 6.87 16.84
N VAL A 234 -5.80 6.08 15.83
CA VAL A 234 -7.18 5.95 15.37
C VAL A 234 -8.06 5.34 16.46
N LEU A 235 -7.61 4.28 17.14
CA LEU A 235 -8.33 3.68 18.25
C LEU A 235 -8.64 4.68 19.37
N ASN A 236 -7.68 5.57 19.67
CA ASN A 236 -7.82 6.55 20.75
C ASN A 236 -8.57 7.83 20.34
N ASN A 237 -8.63 8.16 19.04
CA ASN A 237 -9.15 9.44 18.54
C ASN A 237 -10.29 9.29 17.50
N GLY A 238 -10.82 8.08 17.31
CA GLY A 238 -11.82 7.74 16.27
C GLY A 238 -12.98 8.73 16.15
N PRO A 239 -13.68 9.12 17.23
CA PRO A 239 -14.79 10.08 17.15
C PRO A 239 -14.41 11.44 16.55
N ALA A 240 -13.24 11.98 16.91
CA ALA A 240 -12.76 13.26 16.39
C ALA A 240 -12.40 13.15 14.89
N LEU A 241 -11.75 12.04 14.51
CA LEU A 241 -11.40 11.76 13.12
C LEU A 241 -12.65 11.57 12.25
N GLY A 242 -13.66 10.87 12.75
CA GLY A 242 -14.96 10.72 12.09
C GLY A 242 -15.70 12.04 11.90
N ALA A 243 -15.66 12.96 12.87
CA ALA A 243 -16.22 14.29 12.73
C ALA A 243 -15.51 15.10 11.63
N ALA A 244 -14.18 15.05 11.59
CA ALA A 244 -13.39 15.69 10.53
C ALA A 244 -13.68 15.09 9.13
N ALA A 245 -14.01 13.80 9.07
CA ALA A 245 -14.32 13.11 7.82
C ALA A 245 -15.59 13.63 7.12
N VAL A 246 -16.53 14.22 7.87
CA VAL A 246 -17.77 14.79 7.30
C VAL A 246 -17.46 15.85 6.25
N ALA A 247 -16.53 16.77 6.54
CA ALA A 247 -16.15 17.82 5.60
C ALA A 247 -15.48 17.23 4.34
N ARG A 248 -14.65 16.20 4.51
CA ARG A 248 -13.99 15.49 3.40
C ARG A 248 -15.01 14.78 2.51
N TYR A 249 -15.94 14.06 3.12
CA TYR A 249 -17.05 13.40 2.42
C TYR A 249 -17.86 14.39 1.56
N GLN A 250 -18.35 15.49 2.15
CA GLN A 250 -19.18 16.45 1.42
C GLN A 250 -18.47 17.04 0.20
N ARG A 251 -17.19 17.38 0.35
CA ARG A 251 -16.38 17.92 -0.75
C ARG A 251 -16.13 16.88 -1.84
N LEU A 252 -15.73 15.66 -1.48
CA LEU A 252 -15.43 14.59 -2.45
C LEU A 252 -16.69 14.15 -3.19
N LYS A 253 -17.82 14.04 -2.49
CA LYS A 253 -19.12 13.68 -3.07
C LYS A 253 -19.55 14.62 -4.19
N ALA A 254 -19.31 15.93 -4.05
CA ALA A 254 -19.74 16.92 -5.03
C ALA A 254 -19.12 16.72 -6.43
N GLY A 255 -17.95 16.06 -6.51
CA GLY A 255 -17.25 15.77 -7.75
C GLY A 255 -17.22 14.28 -8.11
N PHE A 256 -17.94 13.42 -7.39
CA PHE A 256 -17.87 11.98 -7.60
C PHE A 256 -18.82 11.51 -8.70
N ASP A 257 -18.28 10.81 -9.70
CA ASP A 257 -19.03 10.04 -10.69
C ASP A 257 -18.74 8.54 -10.47
N PRO A 258 -19.73 7.72 -10.06
CA PRO A 258 -19.55 6.28 -9.89
C PRO A 258 -19.03 5.56 -11.13
N ASN A 259 -19.26 6.09 -12.34
CA ASN A 259 -18.78 5.47 -13.59
C ASN A 259 -17.34 5.86 -13.94
N LYS A 260 -16.69 6.69 -13.11
CA LYS A 260 -15.30 7.12 -13.28
C LYS A 260 -14.55 7.08 -11.95
N PRO A 261 -14.45 5.91 -11.29
CA PRO A 261 -13.77 5.79 -10.00
C PRO A 261 -12.34 6.33 -10.01
N GLU A 262 -11.65 6.29 -11.16
CA GLU A 262 -10.31 6.81 -11.36
C GLU A 262 -10.17 8.31 -11.03
N GLU A 263 -11.23 9.11 -11.26
CA GLU A 263 -11.21 10.55 -10.95
C GLU A 263 -11.17 10.80 -9.44
N LEU A 264 -11.93 10.00 -8.67
CA LEU A 264 -11.87 10.02 -7.20
C LEU A 264 -10.51 9.52 -6.71
N ALA A 265 -10.04 8.38 -7.23
CA ALA A 265 -8.75 7.79 -6.88
C ALA A 265 -7.61 8.79 -7.06
N LYS A 266 -7.60 9.52 -8.19
CA LYS A 266 -6.61 10.54 -8.51
C LYS A 266 -6.69 11.73 -7.54
N THR A 267 -7.89 12.15 -7.17
CA THR A 267 -8.10 13.24 -6.21
C THR A 267 -7.55 12.86 -4.83
N VAL A 268 -7.91 11.68 -4.34
CA VAL A 268 -7.44 11.14 -3.06
C VAL A 268 -5.92 10.99 -3.05
N PHE A 269 -5.36 10.37 -4.08
CA PHE A 269 -3.91 10.22 -4.26
C PHE A 269 -3.17 11.56 -4.20
N ASN A 270 -3.64 12.58 -4.95
CA ASN A 270 -3.00 13.89 -4.98
C ASN A 270 -3.01 14.59 -3.62
N GLU A 271 -4.08 14.43 -2.83
CA GLU A 271 -4.14 14.97 -1.48
C GLU A 271 -3.22 14.22 -0.51
N ALA A 272 -3.13 12.90 -0.65
CA ALA A 272 -2.27 12.07 0.18
C ALA A 272 -0.77 12.34 -0.05
N LEU A 273 -0.38 12.69 -1.29
CA LEU A 273 1.01 13.02 -1.64
C LEU A 273 1.62 14.13 -0.75
N ALA A 274 0.81 15.10 -0.30
CA ALA A 274 1.28 16.18 0.57
C ALA A 274 1.78 15.67 1.95
N ASN A 275 1.41 14.46 2.35
CA ASN A 275 1.81 13.86 3.61
C ASN A 275 3.04 12.96 3.49
N VAL A 276 3.51 12.64 2.28
CA VAL A 276 4.70 11.78 2.08
C VAL A 276 5.94 12.32 2.81
N PRO A 277 6.31 13.61 2.72
CA PRO A 277 7.50 14.12 3.40
C PRO A 277 7.45 13.99 4.92
N LYS A 278 6.23 14.00 5.50
CA LYS A 278 6.02 13.96 6.96
C LYS A 278 6.33 12.60 7.56
N VAL A 279 6.31 11.54 6.75
CA VAL A 279 6.50 10.17 7.22
C VAL A 279 7.85 9.57 6.83
N MET A 280 8.71 10.32 6.14
CA MET A 280 10.05 9.85 5.74
C MET A 280 11.01 9.73 6.93
N GLY A 281 10.74 10.44 8.03
CA GLY A 281 11.51 10.39 9.27
C GLY A 281 10.64 10.00 10.46
N ILE A 282 11.28 9.65 11.57
CA ILE A 282 10.60 9.38 12.84
C ILE A 282 10.40 10.70 13.57
N ASP A 283 9.25 11.32 13.35
CA ASP A 283 8.81 12.55 14.00
C ASP A 283 7.31 12.39 14.33
N LEU A 284 7.01 12.16 15.61
CA LEU A 284 5.63 11.89 16.05
C LEU A 284 4.69 13.07 15.80
N ASN A 285 5.17 14.31 15.86
CA ASN A 285 4.33 15.47 15.57
C ASN A 285 3.97 15.54 14.09
N ALA A 286 4.94 15.25 13.21
CA ALA A 286 4.70 15.17 11.77
C ALA A 286 3.79 13.98 11.41
N TRP A 287 3.93 12.86 12.13
CA TRP A 287 3.07 11.69 11.98
C TRP A 287 1.65 11.98 12.41
N ASP A 288 1.43 12.64 13.55
CA ASP A 288 0.11 13.09 14.00
C ASP A 288 -0.54 13.96 12.93
N GLU A 289 0.19 14.93 12.37
CA GLU A 289 -0.33 15.77 11.28
C GLU A 289 -0.67 14.94 10.03
N ALA A 290 0.16 13.96 9.66
CA ALA A 290 -0.11 13.07 8.54
C ALA A 290 -1.38 12.23 8.79
N ILE A 291 -1.55 11.66 9.99
CA ILE A 291 -2.70 10.85 10.40
C ILE A 291 -3.98 11.69 10.42
N CYS A 292 -3.94 12.88 11.02
CA CYS A 292 -5.07 13.82 11.07
C CYS A 292 -5.54 14.29 9.69
N ASN A 293 -4.67 14.22 8.67
CA ASN A 293 -5.04 14.52 7.30
C ASN A 293 -5.51 13.27 6.53
N ALA A 294 -4.77 12.16 6.65
CA ALA A 294 -5.01 10.93 5.89
C ALA A 294 -6.26 10.18 6.35
N ILE A 295 -6.48 10.00 7.66
CA ILE A 295 -7.60 9.18 8.15
C ILE A 295 -8.96 9.81 7.84
N PRO A 296 -9.21 11.11 8.06
CA PRO A 296 -10.48 11.73 7.65
C PRO A 296 -10.69 11.71 6.14
N LEU A 297 -9.61 11.80 5.35
CA LEU A 297 -9.67 11.65 3.90
C LEU A 297 -10.11 10.22 3.53
N ALA A 298 -9.53 9.20 4.17
CA ALA A 298 -9.88 7.80 3.97
C ALA A 298 -11.34 7.52 4.30
N ILE A 299 -11.79 7.90 5.51
CA ILE A 299 -13.19 7.72 5.95
C ILE A 299 -14.13 8.43 4.97
N GLY A 300 -13.83 9.68 4.61
CA GLY A 300 -14.66 10.46 3.70
C GLY A 300 -14.74 9.86 2.29
N ALA A 301 -13.62 9.44 1.72
CA ALA A 301 -13.55 8.82 0.40
C ALA A 301 -14.24 7.44 0.39
N THR A 302 -14.02 6.61 1.41
CA THR A 302 -14.74 5.34 1.59
C THR A 302 -16.23 5.59 1.68
N ALA A 303 -16.68 6.60 2.43
CA ALA A 303 -18.10 6.91 2.54
C ALA A 303 -18.72 7.36 1.20
N VAL A 304 -17.98 8.08 0.35
CA VAL A 304 -18.42 8.44 -1.01
C VAL A 304 -18.71 7.20 -1.84
N VAL A 305 -17.78 6.23 -1.87
CA VAL A 305 -17.94 5.04 -2.72
C VAL A 305 -19.01 4.07 -2.22
N LEU A 306 -19.35 4.11 -0.93
CA LEU A 306 -20.44 3.33 -0.35
C LEU A 306 -21.84 3.90 -0.65
N GLU A 307 -21.94 5.15 -1.09
CA GLU A 307 -23.22 5.84 -1.28
C GLU A 307 -24.22 5.09 -2.20
N PRO A 308 -23.82 4.49 -3.34
CA PRO A 308 -24.74 3.75 -4.18
C PRO A 308 -25.42 2.55 -3.49
N TRP A 309 -24.87 2.03 -2.39
CA TRP A 309 -25.43 0.89 -1.65
C TRP A 309 -26.34 1.30 -0.48
N LYS A 310 -26.47 2.60 -0.20
CA LYS A 310 -27.31 3.08 0.90
C LYS A 310 -28.80 2.78 0.72
N THR A 311 -29.26 2.69 -0.52
CA THR A 311 -30.68 2.53 -0.88
C THR A 311 -30.96 1.32 -1.76
N SER A 312 -29.94 0.50 -2.04
CA SER A 312 -29.97 -0.43 -3.19
C SER A 312 -30.24 -1.90 -2.82
N ILE A 313 -30.66 -2.17 -1.58
CA ILE A 313 -31.18 -3.48 -1.15
C ILE A 313 -32.41 -3.26 -0.26
#